data_AF-E6UFJ3-F1
#
_entry.id   AF-E6UFJ3-F1
#
_cell.length_a   1.000
_cell.length_b   1.000
_cell.length_c   1.000
_cell.angle_alpha   90.00
_cell.angle_beta   90.00
_cell.angle_gamma   90.00
#
_symmetry.space_group_name_H-M   'P 1'
#
loop_
_entity.id
_entity.type
_entity.pdbx_description
1 polymer ?
#
loop_
_entity_poly.entity_id
_entity_poly.type
_entity_poly.pdbx_seq_one_letter_code
_entity_poly.pdbx_strand_id
1 'polypeptide(L)'
;MGNFFHTVHFKIKDKEKFFKGINAYMKKKGFVPCDDDEAVKTYIIALSVDQQWATLADMDSSDESRALFNDAKAVSKSMKLPCITEVITDSDIAVLELFDKTGESADRIVVGDGEIYGMGNNEIKPECWKPLLNNKADIEKLIELTGESDLLADERLSKISLLFGVDMLADSDELGIRNDESILRLSFKKAEEKKPTLNTLFTQIYGEALEPLGFKKPKVRMPLYVRVIKDEIIHIVGIHDMKSHLVPFGAIATVYREDLCIDRTFRQNERWYKRLKEFYLNWHISDKPFEESCFHYTDIIDYMPLSDAVKASLNATITWILPVLDNVKTLKDVADYDDLIFKDYLSISALPLNKFPGASYSDAAIRFLLDDLINDLEKRYSVLLKRSDEANIRFPRPQEDVLKSRLEYEQWYNEARERVQTFLEDEEIHKQTMEELERRKEHNLELLRKYKII
;
A
#
# COMPACT_ATOMS: atom_id res chain seq x y z
N MET A 1 -11.15 -5.60 -52.14
CA MET A 1 -10.82 -5.93 -50.75
C MET A 1 -11.27 -4.73 -49.94
N GLY A 2 -12.25 -4.90 -49.05
CA GLY A 2 -12.84 -3.80 -48.29
C GLY A 2 -11.79 -3.13 -47.41
N ASN A 3 -11.84 -1.81 -47.32
CA ASN A 3 -11.05 -1.07 -46.36
C ASN A 3 -11.74 -1.19 -44.99
N PHE A 4 -10.99 -1.63 -43.98
CA PHE A 4 -11.48 -1.73 -42.62
C PHE A 4 -11.05 -0.48 -41.86
N PHE A 5 -12.00 0.42 -41.58
CA PHE A 5 -11.73 1.63 -40.82
C PHE A 5 -12.23 1.48 -39.38
N HIS A 6 -11.37 1.86 -38.42
CA HIS A 6 -11.65 1.78 -37.00
C HIS A 6 -11.34 3.11 -36.33
N THR A 7 -12.38 3.84 -35.99
CA THR A 7 -12.30 5.15 -35.34
C THR A 7 -13.17 5.15 -34.09
N VAL A 8 -12.80 6.03 -33.15
CA VAL A 8 -13.60 6.25 -31.94
C VAL A 8 -13.83 7.73 -31.73
N HIS A 9 -15.10 8.11 -31.64
CA HIS A 9 -15.51 9.49 -31.48
C HIS A 9 -15.97 9.72 -30.04
N PHE A 10 -15.26 10.57 -29.30
CA PHE A 10 -15.63 10.98 -27.94
C PHE A 10 -16.36 12.31 -27.96
N LYS A 11 -17.53 12.39 -27.31
CA LYS A 11 -18.14 13.69 -27.03
C LYS A 11 -17.44 14.31 -25.83
N ILE A 12 -16.65 15.34 -26.08
CA ILE A 12 -15.82 16.01 -25.09
C ILE A 12 -16.41 17.37 -24.70
N LYS A 13 -16.00 17.87 -23.52
CA LYS A 13 -16.34 19.23 -23.05
C LYS A 13 -15.11 20.13 -22.92
N ASP A 14 -13.93 19.51 -22.89
CA ASP A 14 -12.68 20.14 -22.51
C ASP A 14 -11.54 19.31 -23.12
N LYS A 15 -10.91 19.90 -24.14
CA LYS A 15 -9.81 19.33 -24.91
C LYS A 15 -8.62 18.95 -24.02
N GLU A 16 -8.22 19.82 -23.09
CA GLU A 16 -7.07 19.56 -22.21
C GLU A 16 -7.34 18.40 -21.24
N LYS A 17 -8.55 18.35 -20.67
CA LYS A 17 -8.95 17.23 -19.81
C LYS A 17 -8.96 15.93 -20.58
N PHE A 18 -9.41 15.94 -21.83
CA PHE A 18 -9.38 14.77 -22.70
C PHE A 18 -7.97 14.19 -22.84
N PHE A 19 -6.99 15.02 -23.22
CA PHE A 19 -5.60 14.55 -23.37
C PHE A 19 -4.95 14.12 -22.06
N LYS A 20 -5.18 14.86 -20.98
CA LYS A 20 -4.70 14.45 -19.65
C LYS A 20 -5.27 13.08 -19.27
N GLY A 21 -6.51 12.80 -19.64
CA GLY A 21 -7.16 11.50 -19.43
C GLY A 21 -6.51 10.38 -20.23
N ILE A 22 -6.24 10.58 -21.53
CA ILE A 22 -5.54 9.59 -22.37
C ILE A 22 -4.13 9.32 -21.83
N ASN A 23 -3.37 10.37 -21.49
CA ASN A 23 -2.04 10.22 -20.89
C ASN A 23 -2.08 9.45 -19.57
N ALA A 24 -3.07 9.73 -18.70
CA ALA A 24 -3.25 9.01 -17.46
C ALA A 24 -3.62 7.53 -17.68
N TYR A 25 -4.42 7.25 -18.70
CA TYR A 25 -4.76 5.89 -19.10
C TYR A 25 -3.53 5.11 -19.60
N MET A 26 -2.76 5.70 -20.52
CA MET A 26 -1.52 5.10 -21.04
C MET A 26 -0.48 4.87 -19.95
N LYS A 27 -0.38 5.78 -18.98
CA LYS A 27 0.45 5.59 -17.79
C LYS A 27 0.07 4.37 -16.95
N LYS A 28 -1.23 4.07 -16.82
CA LYS A 28 -1.70 2.85 -16.12
C LYS A 28 -1.32 1.57 -16.88
N LYS A 29 -1.22 1.66 -18.20
CA LYS A 29 -0.74 0.57 -19.07
C LYS A 29 0.79 0.44 -19.12
N GLY A 30 1.51 1.23 -18.34
CA GLY A 30 2.97 1.17 -18.30
C GLY A 30 3.63 1.89 -19.49
N PHE A 31 2.97 2.89 -20.07
CA PHE A 31 3.55 3.75 -21.10
C PHE A 31 3.83 5.16 -20.56
N VAL A 32 4.73 5.88 -21.22
CA VAL A 32 4.99 7.31 -20.96
C VAL A 32 5.00 8.08 -22.28
N PRO A 33 4.56 9.36 -22.30
CA PRO A 33 4.69 10.19 -23.49
C PRO A 33 6.14 10.30 -23.94
N CYS A 34 6.38 10.29 -25.25
CA CYS A 34 7.69 10.48 -25.86
C CYS A 34 7.56 11.23 -27.19
N ASP A 35 8.71 11.49 -27.81
CA ASP A 35 8.79 11.98 -29.18
C ASP A 35 8.47 10.85 -30.18
N ASP A 36 8.06 11.21 -31.40
CA ASP A 36 7.57 10.28 -32.42
C ASP A 36 8.61 9.23 -32.84
N ASP A 37 9.90 9.56 -32.77
CA ASP A 37 11.02 8.69 -33.14
C ASP A 37 11.29 7.57 -32.11
N GLU A 38 10.85 7.77 -30.87
CA GLU A 38 10.95 6.78 -29.80
C GLU A 38 9.64 6.00 -29.58
N ALA A 39 8.60 6.34 -30.33
CA ALA A 39 7.25 5.84 -30.11
C ALA A 39 7.12 4.37 -30.49
N VAL A 40 6.49 3.59 -29.61
CA VAL A 40 6.04 2.22 -29.91
C VAL A 40 4.52 2.13 -30.01
N LYS A 41 3.83 3.25 -29.74
CA LYS A 41 2.39 3.40 -29.88
C LYS A 41 2.05 4.85 -30.13
N THR A 42 1.31 5.14 -31.19
CA THR A 42 0.89 6.51 -31.53
C THR A 42 -0.61 6.58 -31.77
N TYR A 43 -1.26 7.51 -31.07
CA TYR A 43 -2.65 7.87 -31.29
C TYR A 43 -2.75 9.19 -32.04
N ILE A 44 -3.57 9.22 -33.09
CA ILE A 44 -3.96 10.44 -33.78
C ILE A 44 -5.30 10.89 -33.22
N ILE A 45 -5.39 12.17 -32.86
CA ILE A 45 -6.62 12.79 -32.36
C ILE A 45 -7.01 13.94 -33.26
N ALA A 46 -8.17 13.82 -33.91
CA ALA A 46 -8.78 14.87 -34.71
C ALA A 46 -9.92 15.53 -33.93
N LEU A 47 -9.89 16.85 -33.83
CA LEU A 47 -10.94 17.63 -33.16
C LEU A 47 -11.95 18.13 -34.18
N SER A 48 -13.24 18.07 -33.82
CA SER A 48 -14.29 18.74 -34.61
C SER A 48 -14.08 20.26 -34.61
N VAL A 49 -14.68 20.94 -35.60
CA VAL A 49 -14.62 22.40 -35.76
C VAL A 49 -15.04 23.15 -34.50
N ASP A 50 -16.07 22.65 -33.81
CA ASP A 50 -16.59 23.21 -32.56
C ASP A 50 -15.88 22.67 -31.30
N GLN A 51 -14.89 21.79 -31.48
CA GLN A 51 -14.12 21.10 -30.44
C GLN A 51 -14.97 20.34 -29.41
N GLN A 52 -16.20 19.96 -29.77
CA GLN A 52 -17.05 19.14 -28.93
C GLN A 52 -16.84 17.64 -29.16
N TRP A 53 -16.11 17.27 -30.20
CA TRP A 53 -15.75 15.89 -30.49
C TRP A 53 -14.24 15.73 -30.65
N ALA A 54 -13.75 14.58 -30.21
CA ALA A 54 -12.40 14.09 -30.48
C ALA A 54 -12.49 12.70 -31.10
N THR A 55 -12.08 12.58 -32.36
CA THR A 55 -11.91 11.32 -33.08
C THR A 55 -10.51 10.78 -32.78
N LEU A 56 -10.45 9.59 -32.20
CA LEU A 56 -9.24 8.86 -31.88
C LEU A 56 -9.03 7.75 -32.91
N ALA A 57 -7.87 7.75 -33.55
CA ALA A 57 -7.40 6.72 -34.47
C ALA A 57 -6.05 6.17 -34.01
N ASP A 58 -5.79 4.90 -34.31
CA ASP A 58 -4.57 4.19 -33.98
C ASP A 58 -3.67 4.15 -35.22
N MET A 59 -2.48 4.74 -35.14
CA MET A 59 -1.59 4.87 -36.31
C MET A 59 -0.98 3.52 -36.74
N ASP A 60 -0.94 2.54 -35.84
CA ASP A 60 -0.26 1.26 -36.04
C ASP A 60 -1.22 0.10 -36.36
N SER A 61 -2.50 0.37 -36.66
CA SER A 61 -3.51 -0.69 -36.77
C SER A 61 -3.37 -1.51 -38.05
N SER A 62 -2.47 -2.49 -38.02
CA SER A 62 -2.60 -3.71 -38.82
C SER A 62 -3.50 -4.69 -38.05
N ASP A 63 -4.74 -4.86 -38.53
CA ASP A 63 -5.70 -5.93 -38.21
C ASP A 63 -6.24 -6.13 -36.77
N GLU A 64 -5.80 -5.41 -35.72
CA GLU A 64 -6.36 -5.56 -34.35
C GLU A 64 -7.35 -4.45 -33.92
N SER A 65 -8.49 -4.34 -34.61
CA SER A 65 -9.62 -3.43 -34.28
C SER A 65 -10.10 -3.48 -32.81
N ARG A 66 -9.90 -4.63 -32.15
CA ARG A 66 -10.27 -4.85 -30.74
C ARG A 66 -9.43 -4.05 -29.76
N ALA A 67 -8.18 -3.72 -30.09
CA ALA A 67 -7.29 -3.00 -29.17
C ALA A 67 -7.76 -1.55 -28.96
N LEU A 68 -8.05 -0.83 -30.06
CA LEU A 68 -8.54 0.54 -30.00
C LEU A 68 -9.89 0.64 -29.28
N PHE A 69 -10.81 -0.29 -29.50
CA PHE A 69 -12.12 -0.28 -28.84
C PHE A 69 -12.06 -0.63 -27.35
N ASN A 70 -11.20 -1.58 -26.97
CA ASN A 70 -10.95 -1.86 -25.55
C ASN A 70 -10.37 -0.63 -24.83
N ASP A 71 -9.50 0.09 -25.52
CA ASP A 71 -8.87 1.30 -25.00
C ASP A 71 -9.89 2.41 -24.87
N ALA A 72 -10.72 2.59 -25.90
CA ALA A 72 -11.80 3.54 -25.90
C ALA A 72 -12.82 3.32 -24.78
N LYS A 73 -13.24 2.07 -24.55
CA LYS A 73 -14.14 1.69 -23.46
C LYS A 73 -13.56 2.05 -22.10
N ALA A 74 -12.28 1.77 -21.89
CA ALA A 74 -11.61 2.08 -20.63
C ALA A 74 -11.42 3.59 -20.42
N VAL A 75 -11.12 4.34 -21.48
CA VAL A 75 -11.04 5.81 -21.46
C VAL A 75 -12.42 6.42 -21.18
N SER A 76 -13.47 5.99 -21.89
CA SER A 76 -14.86 6.39 -21.68
C SER A 76 -15.28 6.22 -20.22
N LYS A 77 -15.06 5.02 -19.65
CA LYS A 77 -15.34 4.73 -18.24
C LYS A 77 -14.54 5.59 -17.28
N SER A 78 -13.24 5.76 -17.52
CA SER A 78 -12.37 6.54 -16.63
C SER A 78 -12.71 8.03 -16.63
N MET A 79 -13.17 8.55 -17.77
CA MET A 79 -13.41 9.97 -17.98
C MET A 79 -14.89 10.36 -17.88
N LYS A 80 -15.78 9.36 -17.79
CA LYS A 80 -17.24 9.52 -17.79
C LYS A 80 -17.73 10.24 -19.05
N LEU A 81 -17.18 9.87 -20.19
CA LEU A 81 -17.50 10.43 -21.50
C LEU A 81 -18.21 9.36 -22.35
N PRO A 82 -19.31 9.70 -23.04
CA PRO A 82 -19.85 8.79 -24.04
C PRO A 82 -18.93 8.76 -25.27
N CYS A 83 -18.85 7.61 -25.92
CA CYS A 83 -18.14 7.49 -27.19
C CYS A 83 -18.89 6.60 -28.18
N ILE A 84 -18.69 6.88 -29.46
CA ILE A 84 -19.19 6.07 -30.58
C ILE A 84 -17.98 5.39 -31.20
N THR A 85 -17.98 4.06 -31.24
CA THR A 85 -17.02 3.32 -32.05
C THR A 85 -17.60 3.09 -33.42
N GLU A 86 -16.78 3.30 -34.44
CA GLU A 86 -17.14 3.15 -35.83
C GLU A 86 -16.34 2.02 -36.46
N VAL A 87 -17.05 1.13 -37.16
CA VAL A 87 -16.48 0.05 -37.95
C VAL A 87 -17.08 0.09 -39.34
N ILE A 88 -16.27 0.41 -40.34
CA ILE A 88 -16.65 0.28 -41.75
C ILE A 88 -16.06 -1.05 -42.23
N THR A 89 -16.92 -1.95 -42.72
CA THR A 89 -16.51 -3.31 -43.12
C THR A 89 -16.45 -3.46 -44.63
N ASP A 90 -17.35 -2.80 -45.35
CA ASP A 90 -17.43 -2.78 -46.81
C ASP A 90 -18.10 -1.48 -47.28
N SER A 91 -18.18 -1.22 -48.60
CA SER A 91 -18.91 -0.06 -49.14
C SER A 91 -20.38 -0.01 -48.73
N ASP A 92 -20.93 -1.17 -48.35
CA ASP A 92 -22.36 -1.36 -48.18
C ASP A 92 -22.76 -1.49 -46.70
N ILE A 93 -21.79 -1.53 -45.77
CA ILE A 93 -22.09 -1.65 -44.34
C ILE A 93 -21.07 -0.96 -43.42
N ALA A 94 -21.63 -0.18 -42.49
CA ALA A 94 -20.94 0.32 -41.32
C ALA A 94 -21.70 0.03 -40.03
N VAL A 95 -20.98 -0.06 -38.92
CA VAL A 95 -21.53 -0.32 -37.60
C VAL A 95 -21.08 0.78 -36.65
N LEU A 96 -22.04 1.44 -36.02
CA LEU A 96 -21.79 2.42 -34.97
C LEU A 96 -22.29 1.84 -33.64
N GLU A 97 -21.39 1.73 -32.67
CA GLU A 97 -21.73 1.27 -31.32
C GLU A 97 -21.50 2.39 -30.31
N LEU A 98 -22.53 2.71 -29.54
CA LEU A 98 -22.53 3.76 -28.54
C LEU A 98 -22.25 3.20 -27.16
N PHE A 99 -21.18 3.69 -26.53
CA PHE A 99 -20.87 3.45 -25.13
C PHE A 99 -21.29 4.65 -24.28
N ASP A 100 -21.96 4.38 -23.16
CA ASP A 100 -22.36 5.42 -22.23
C ASP A 100 -21.18 5.88 -21.34
N LYS A 101 -21.46 6.77 -20.39
CA LYS A 101 -20.46 7.32 -19.46
C LYS A 101 -19.93 6.28 -18.44
N THR A 102 -20.53 5.10 -18.37
CA THR A 102 -20.05 3.98 -17.54
C THR A 102 -19.11 3.07 -18.33
N GLY A 103 -19.04 3.25 -19.65
CA GLY A 103 -18.32 2.41 -20.59
C GLY A 103 -19.08 1.13 -20.94
N GLU A 104 -20.40 1.08 -20.71
CA GLU A 104 -21.26 -0.02 -21.13
C GLU A 104 -21.90 0.29 -22.49
N SER A 105 -22.13 -0.75 -23.29
CA SER A 105 -22.79 -0.60 -24.60
C SER A 105 -24.24 -0.21 -24.37
N ALA A 106 -24.60 0.99 -24.79
CA ALA A 106 -25.93 1.56 -24.61
C ALA A 106 -26.85 1.23 -25.78
N ASP A 107 -26.31 1.36 -27.00
CA ASP A 107 -27.02 1.04 -28.23
C ASP A 107 -26.06 0.76 -29.39
N ARG A 108 -26.54 0.06 -30.41
CA ARG A 108 -25.75 -0.29 -31.60
C ARG A 108 -26.62 -0.16 -32.85
N ILE A 109 -26.14 0.59 -33.83
CA ILE A 109 -26.82 0.81 -35.11
C ILE A 109 -25.98 0.27 -36.26
N VAL A 110 -26.66 -0.36 -37.21
CA VAL A 110 -26.09 -0.83 -38.47
C VAL A 110 -26.54 0.14 -39.55
N VAL A 111 -25.60 0.60 -40.36
CA VAL A 111 -25.82 1.56 -41.44
C VAL A 111 -25.54 0.84 -42.76
N GLY A 112 -26.58 0.64 -43.58
CA GLY A 112 -26.48 -0.09 -44.84
C GLY A 112 -27.12 -1.49 -44.79
N ASP A 113 -26.73 -2.38 -45.70
CA ASP A 113 -27.32 -3.73 -45.79
C ASP A 113 -26.60 -4.71 -44.85
N GLY A 114 -27.07 -4.74 -43.60
CA GLY A 114 -26.57 -5.66 -42.58
C GLY A 114 -27.00 -7.12 -42.75
N GLU A 115 -28.07 -7.39 -43.51
CA GLU A 115 -28.67 -8.73 -43.58
C GLU A 115 -27.75 -9.72 -44.29
N ILE A 116 -27.06 -9.28 -45.34
CA ILE A 116 -26.08 -10.08 -46.10
C ILE A 116 -24.90 -10.54 -45.20
N TYR A 117 -24.59 -9.77 -44.16
CA TYR A 117 -23.50 -10.05 -43.21
C TYR A 117 -24.00 -10.69 -41.91
N GLY A 118 -25.27 -11.10 -41.84
CA GLY A 118 -25.88 -11.68 -40.63
C GLY A 118 -26.00 -10.69 -39.47
N MET A 119 -25.94 -9.38 -39.75
CA MET A 119 -26.11 -8.30 -38.79
C MET A 119 -27.49 -7.67 -38.99
N GLY A 120 -28.50 -8.20 -38.32
CA GLY A 120 -29.84 -7.61 -38.40
C GLY A 120 -29.86 -6.14 -37.94
N ASN A 121 -30.72 -5.34 -38.56
CA ASN A 121 -30.95 -3.97 -38.12
C ASN A 121 -31.57 -3.98 -36.71
N ASN A 122 -30.92 -3.29 -35.77
CA ASN A 122 -31.47 -3.09 -34.44
C ASN A 122 -32.39 -1.87 -34.42
N GLU A 123 -33.46 -1.93 -33.62
CA GLU A 123 -34.28 -0.76 -33.33
C GLU A 123 -33.45 0.28 -32.56
N ILE A 124 -33.26 1.45 -33.17
CA ILE A 124 -32.48 2.55 -32.59
C ILE A 124 -33.20 3.07 -31.35
N LYS A 125 -32.48 3.22 -30.24
CA LYS A 125 -32.98 3.80 -28.99
C LYS A 125 -32.83 5.33 -29.00
N PRO A 126 -33.89 6.11 -29.28
CA PRO A 126 -33.76 7.56 -29.48
C PRO A 126 -33.16 8.28 -28.26
N GLU A 127 -33.46 7.82 -27.05
CA GLU A 127 -32.95 8.35 -25.79
C GLU A 127 -31.43 8.29 -25.64
N CYS A 128 -30.77 7.33 -26.29
CA CYS A 128 -29.33 7.14 -26.24
C CYS A 128 -28.60 8.12 -27.19
N TRP A 129 -29.14 8.32 -28.39
CA TRP A 129 -28.49 9.11 -29.45
C TRP A 129 -28.87 10.59 -29.44
N LYS A 130 -30.12 10.94 -29.06
CA LYS A 130 -30.61 12.33 -28.98
C LYS A 130 -29.66 13.30 -28.25
N PRO A 131 -29.02 12.94 -27.13
CA PRO A 131 -28.12 13.83 -26.41
C PRO A 131 -26.81 14.16 -27.15
N LEU A 132 -26.45 13.38 -28.17
CA LEU A 132 -25.18 13.50 -28.89
C LEU A 132 -25.31 14.32 -30.19
N LEU A 133 -26.53 14.42 -30.74
CA LEU A 133 -26.86 15.19 -31.93
C LEU A 133 -26.66 16.70 -31.71
N ASN A 134 -26.22 17.40 -32.76
CA ASN A 134 -26.14 18.88 -32.77
C ASN A 134 -27.52 19.51 -32.58
N ASN A 135 -28.53 18.93 -33.22
CA ASN A 135 -29.93 19.31 -33.07
C ASN A 135 -30.75 18.07 -32.68
N LYS A 136 -31.32 18.10 -31.48
CA LYS A 136 -32.08 16.97 -30.92
C LYS A 136 -33.32 16.60 -31.74
N ALA A 137 -33.83 17.51 -32.55
CA ALA A 137 -34.96 17.27 -33.44
C ALA A 137 -34.60 16.35 -34.63
N ASP A 138 -33.32 16.19 -34.94
CA ASP A 138 -32.85 15.40 -36.08
C ASP A 138 -32.78 13.89 -35.81
N ILE A 139 -33.33 13.41 -34.70
CA ILE A 139 -33.34 11.97 -34.38
C ILE A 139 -34.09 11.14 -35.43
N GLU A 140 -35.17 11.66 -36.00
CA GLU A 140 -35.93 10.97 -37.04
C GLU A 140 -35.11 10.87 -38.32
N LYS A 141 -34.29 11.88 -38.62
CA LYS A 141 -33.35 11.85 -39.75
C LYS A 141 -32.25 10.83 -39.55
N LEU A 142 -31.74 10.68 -38.32
CA LEU A 142 -30.78 9.62 -38.00
C LEU A 142 -31.40 8.25 -38.28
N ILE A 143 -32.64 8.01 -37.82
CA ILE A 143 -33.34 6.75 -38.05
C ILE A 143 -33.56 6.49 -39.54
N GLU A 144 -34.01 7.50 -40.29
CA GLU A 144 -34.19 7.41 -41.75
C GLU A 144 -32.88 7.05 -42.48
N LEU A 145 -31.76 7.68 -42.12
CA LEU A 145 -30.46 7.43 -42.75
C LEU A 145 -29.89 6.04 -42.48
N THR A 146 -30.28 5.40 -41.37
CA THR A 146 -29.90 4.01 -41.07
C THR A 146 -30.76 2.96 -41.77
N GLY A 147 -32.00 3.29 -42.13
CA GLY A 147 -32.99 2.38 -42.73
C GLY A 147 -32.81 2.13 -44.24
N GLU A 148 -33.88 1.72 -44.93
CA GLU A 148 -33.87 1.49 -46.39
C GLU A 148 -33.66 2.81 -47.16
N SER A 149 -32.57 2.89 -47.93
CA SER A 149 -32.16 4.06 -48.70
C SER A 149 -31.33 3.61 -49.92
N ASP A 150 -31.44 4.30 -51.05
CA ASP A 150 -30.69 4.01 -52.28
C ASP A 150 -29.18 4.35 -52.17
N LEU A 151 -28.73 4.84 -51.02
CA LEU A 151 -27.37 5.31 -50.76
C LEU A 151 -26.48 4.19 -50.21
N LEU A 152 -25.19 4.23 -50.56
CA LEU A 152 -24.14 3.38 -49.98
C LEU A 152 -23.83 3.78 -48.52
N ALA A 153 -23.12 2.92 -47.78
CA ALA A 153 -22.89 3.13 -46.34
C ALA A 153 -22.01 4.35 -46.05
N ASP A 154 -21.03 4.65 -46.90
CA ASP A 154 -20.18 5.83 -46.83
C ASP A 154 -20.97 7.14 -47.04
N GLU A 155 -21.86 7.18 -48.04
CA GLU A 155 -22.74 8.32 -48.30
C GLU A 155 -23.70 8.57 -47.13
N ARG A 156 -24.20 7.49 -46.50
CA ARG A 156 -25.04 7.59 -45.30
C ARG A 156 -24.24 8.10 -44.11
N LEU A 157 -23.06 7.53 -43.85
CA LEU A 157 -22.17 7.98 -42.77
C LEU A 157 -21.74 9.44 -42.93
N SER A 158 -21.51 9.91 -44.16
CA SER A 158 -21.24 11.32 -44.43
C SER A 158 -22.40 12.22 -43.99
N LYS A 159 -23.64 11.81 -44.25
CA LYS A 159 -24.83 12.55 -43.78
C LYS A 159 -25.03 12.43 -42.26
N ILE A 160 -24.78 11.26 -41.67
CA ILE A 160 -24.85 11.03 -40.23
C ILE A 160 -23.80 11.88 -39.49
N SER A 161 -22.59 11.97 -40.04
CA SER A 161 -21.48 12.81 -39.55
C SER A 161 -21.92 14.26 -39.33
N LEU A 162 -22.69 14.83 -40.27
CA LEU A 162 -23.23 16.19 -40.18
C LEU A 162 -24.22 16.36 -39.01
N LEU A 163 -25.01 15.33 -38.70
CA LEU A 163 -25.96 15.37 -37.58
C LEU A 163 -25.25 15.45 -36.22
N PHE A 164 -24.08 14.82 -36.10
CA PHE A 164 -23.26 14.84 -34.90
C PHE A 164 -22.22 15.97 -34.87
N GLY A 165 -21.83 16.52 -36.03
CA GLY A 165 -20.74 17.49 -36.14
C GLY A 165 -19.37 16.86 -35.95
N VAL A 166 -19.20 15.59 -36.31
CA VAL A 166 -17.94 14.86 -36.24
C VAL A 166 -17.74 14.12 -37.55
N ASP A 167 -16.50 14.04 -38.01
CA ASP A 167 -16.13 13.36 -39.23
C ASP A 167 -16.01 11.84 -38.96
N MET A 168 -17.05 11.09 -39.31
CA MET A 168 -17.16 9.62 -39.16
C MET A 168 -16.73 8.89 -40.45
N LEU A 169 -15.76 9.42 -41.19
CA LEU A 169 -15.14 8.71 -42.32
C LEU A 169 -13.61 8.84 -42.30
N ALA A 170 -13.08 9.45 -41.26
CA ALA A 170 -11.68 9.82 -41.20
C ALA A 170 -10.79 8.61 -40.90
N ASP A 171 -10.05 8.14 -41.89
CA ASP A 171 -9.10 7.04 -41.73
C ASP A 171 -7.82 7.47 -41.00
N SER A 172 -7.15 6.54 -40.30
CA SER A 172 -5.84 6.76 -39.67
C SER A 172 -4.78 7.25 -40.66
N ASP A 173 -4.80 6.76 -41.90
CA ASP A 173 -3.84 7.18 -42.93
C ASP A 173 -4.11 8.61 -43.39
N GLU A 174 -5.39 8.96 -43.60
CA GLU A 174 -5.80 10.32 -43.97
C GLU A 174 -5.55 11.32 -42.83
N LEU A 175 -5.91 10.95 -41.60
CA LEU A 175 -5.60 11.75 -40.41
C LEU A 175 -4.09 11.85 -40.17
N GLY A 176 -3.32 10.83 -40.55
CA GLY A 176 -1.87 10.73 -40.38
C GLY A 176 -1.06 11.62 -41.31
N ILE A 177 -1.63 12.11 -42.41
CA ILE A 177 -0.97 13.06 -43.34
C ILE A 177 -1.37 14.52 -43.08
N ARG A 178 -2.41 14.76 -42.27
CA ARG A 178 -2.86 16.10 -41.92
C ARG A 178 -1.97 16.72 -40.83
N ASN A 179 -1.60 17.99 -41.04
CA ASN A 179 -0.70 18.76 -40.17
C ASN A 179 -1.32 20.10 -39.73
N ASP A 180 -2.65 20.19 -39.68
CA ASP A 180 -3.36 21.39 -39.22
C ASP A 180 -3.63 21.35 -37.70
N GLU A 181 -3.99 22.49 -37.09
CA GLU A 181 -4.16 22.63 -35.63
C GLU A 181 -5.29 21.79 -35.02
N SER A 182 -6.18 21.21 -35.84
CA SER A 182 -7.23 20.30 -35.40
C SER A 182 -6.72 18.87 -35.16
N ILE A 183 -5.50 18.55 -35.61
CA ILE A 183 -4.86 17.24 -35.45
C ILE A 183 -3.78 17.31 -34.35
N LEU A 184 -3.80 16.32 -33.46
CA LEU A 184 -2.80 16.14 -32.42
C LEU A 184 -2.32 14.69 -32.39
N ARG A 185 -1.02 14.50 -32.19
CA ARG A 185 -0.41 13.18 -32.05
C ARG A 185 0.03 12.97 -30.61
N LEU A 186 -0.34 11.81 -30.07
CA LEU A 186 0.11 11.36 -28.76
C LEU A 186 0.94 10.10 -28.94
N SER A 187 2.24 10.26 -28.79
CA SER A 187 3.25 9.22 -28.97
C SER A 187 3.74 8.70 -27.64
N PHE A 188 3.87 7.37 -27.53
CA PHE A 188 4.16 6.70 -26.28
C PHE A 188 5.25 5.64 -26.44
N LYS A 189 6.16 5.58 -25.46
CA LYS A 189 7.11 4.48 -25.28
C LYS A 189 6.78 3.66 -24.03
N LYS A 190 7.23 2.41 -24.00
CA LYS A 190 7.13 1.59 -22.77
C LYS A 190 7.90 2.27 -21.65
N ALA A 191 7.27 2.43 -20.50
CA ALA A 191 7.94 2.88 -19.30
C ALA A 191 9.01 1.86 -18.92
N GLU A 192 10.18 2.33 -18.51
CA GLU A 192 11.19 1.48 -17.90
C GLU A 192 10.57 0.74 -16.71
N GLU A 193 10.75 -0.58 -16.61
CA GLU A 193 10.27 -1.38 -15.49
C GLU A 193 10.82 -0.80 -14.18
N LYS A 194 9.97 -0.13 -13.40
CA LYS A 194 10.36 0.33 -12.08
C LYS A 194 10.59 -0.91 -11.22
N LYS A 195 11.86 -1.17 -10.90
CA LYS A 195 12.26 -2.15 -9.89
C LYS A 195 11.39 -1.95 -8.65
N PRO A 196 10.78 -3.02 -8.09
CA PRO A 196 9.86 -2.89 -6.97
C PRO A 196 10.59 -2.27 -5.78
N THR A 197 9.93 -1.32 -5.12
CA THR A 197 10.52 -0.63 -3.96
C THR A 197 10.63 -1.59 -2.78
N LEU A 198 11.52 -1.28 -1.82
CA LEU A 198 11.63 -2.04 -0.57
C LEU A 198 10.28 -2.17 0.15
N ASN A 199 9.51 -1.09 0.22
CA ASN A 199 8.18 -1.13 0.87
C ASN A 199 7.19 -2.03 0.14
N THR A 200 7.24 -2.06 -1.20
CA THR A 200 6.41 -2.96 -2.02
C THR A 200 6.77 -4.42 -1.72
N LEU A 201 8.06 -4.76 -1.80
CA LEU A 201 8.55 -6.11 -1.54
C LEU A 201 8.31 -6.54 -0.10
N PHE A 202 8.57 -5.67 0.87
CA PHE A 202 8.30 -5.92 2.28
C PHE A 202 6.82 -6.21 2.51
N THR A 203 5.92 -5.36 1.98
CA THR A 203 4.48 -5.54 2.17
C THR A 203 4.01 -6.88 1.61
N GLN A 204 4.48 -7.25 0.41
CA GLN A 204 4.14 -8.53 -0.21
C GLN A 204 4.71 -9.73 0.57
N ILE A 205 6.03 -9.76 0.80
CA ILE A 205 6.73 -10.92 1.36
C ILE A 205 6.44 -11.09 2.86
N TYR A 206 6.54 -10.02 3.66
CA TYR A 206 6.21 -10.11 5.09
C TYR A 206 4.70 -10.22 5.31
N GLY A 207 3.87 -9.58 4.47
CA GLY A 207 2.41 -9.67 4.60
C GLY A 207 1.91 -11.10 4.46
N GLU A 208 2.34 -11.78 3.39
CA GLU A 208 1.96 -13.18 3.13
C GLU A 208 2.29 -14.12 4.31
N ALA A 209 3.41 -13.90 4.98
CA ALA A 209 3.84 -14.73 6.10
C ALA A 209 3.25 -14.33 7.46
N LEU A 210 3.05 -13.03 7.72
CA LEU A 210 2.69 -12.52 9.04
C LEU A 210 1.19 -12.26 9.24
N GLU A 211 0.44 -11.95 8.18
CA GLU A 211 -1.01 -11.75 8.27
C GLU A 211 -1.76 -12.98 8.83
N PRO A 212 -1.44 -14.24 8.42
CA PRO A 212 -2.04 -15.43 9.03
C PRO A 212 -1.75 -15.58 10.52
N LEU A 213 -0.69 -14.95 11.02
CA LEU A 213 -0.29 -14.98 12.44
C LEU A 213 -0.91 -13.82 13.25
N GLY A 214 -1.85 -13.08 12.66
CA GLY A 214 -2.58 -11.98 13.29
C GLY A 214 -1.84 -10.65 13.28
N PHE A 215 -0.72 -10.54 12.56
CA PHE A 215 -0.08 -9.25 12.35
C PHE A 215 -0.80 -8.44 11.28
N LYS A 216 -0.82 -7.12 11.46
CA LYS A 216 -1.39 -6.17 10.51
C LYS A 216 -0.36 -5.11 10.15
N LYS A 217 -0.48 -4.58 8.94
CA LYS A 217 0.33 -3.47 8.46
C LYS A 217 -0.25 -2.13 8.96
N PRO A 218 0.40 -1.43 9.91
CA PRO A 218 -0.08 -0.13 10.34
C PRO A 218 0.05 0.94 9.25
N LYS A 219 -0.81 1.95 9.35
CA LYS A 219 -0.77 3.18 8.52
C LYS A 219 0.35 4.12 8.97
N VAL A 220 1.59 3.64 8.94
CA VAL A 220 2.83 4.39 9.23
C VAL A 220 3.84 4.19 8.10
N ARG A 221 4.81 5.11 8.00
CA ARG A 221 5.84 5.06 6.94
C ARG A 221 6.80 3.86 7.10
N MET A 222 6.97 3.36 8.31
CA MET A 222 7.95 2.32 8.61
C MET A 222 7.55 0.96 8.03
N PRO A 223 8.50 0.18 7.49
CA PRO A 223 8.30 -1.21 7.08
C PRO A 223 8.29 -2.13 8.31
N LEU A 224 7.19 -2.08 9.06
CA LEU A 224 6.88 -2.95 10.18
C LEU A 224 5.45 -3.50 10.10
N TYR A 225 5.22 -4.59 10.82
CA TYR A 225 3.96 -5.26 11.08
C TYR A 225 3.74 -5.34 12.60
N VAL A 226 2.50 -5.24 13.04
CA VAL A 226 2.12 -5.23 14.47
C VAL A 226 0.99 -6.20 14.72
N ARG A 227 1.07 -6.98 15.79
CA ARG A 227 -0.09 -7.70 16.35
C ARG A 227 -0.32 -7.27 17.79
N VAL A 228 -1.58 -7.31 18.21
CA VAL A 228 -1.99 -7.00 19.58
C VAL A 228 -2.57 -8.27 20.20
N ILE A 229 -2.09 -8.64 21.39
CA ILE A 229 -2.54 -9.82 22.14
C ILE A 229 -3.38 -9.33 23.31
N LYS A 230 -4.63 -9.82 23.39
CA LYS A 230 -5.61 -9.51 24.45
C LYS A 230 -5.82 -8.00 24.69
N ASP A 231 -5.74 -7.19 23.64
CA ASP A 231 -5.85 -5.72 23.73
C ASP A 231 -4.86 -5.05 24.70
N GLU A 232 -3.75 -5.72 25.02
CA GLU A 232 -2.78 -5.22 26.01
C GLU A 232 -1.33 -5.26 25.53
N ILE A 233 -0.91 -6.38 24.91
CA ILE A 233 0.49 -6.61 24.55
C ILE A 233 0.67 -6.40 23.06
N ILE A 234 1.71 -5.66 22.69
CA ILE A 234 2.00 -5.24 21.33
C ILE A 234 3.29 -5.93 20.89
N HIS A 235 3.21 -6.74 19.85
CA HIS A 235 4.39 -7.32 19.21
C HIS A 235 4.64 -6.64 17.87
N ILE A 236 5.90 -6.31 17.63
CA ILE A 236 6.34 -5.61 16.42
C ILE A 236 7.40 -6.45 15.75
N VAL A 237 7.30 -6.54 14.42
CA VAL A 237 8.30 -7.11 13.53
C VAL A 237 8.52 -6.14 12.38
N GLY A 238 9.76 -5.87 12.02
CA GLY A 238 10.04 -5.01 10.87
C GLY A 238 11.44 -5.15 10.34
N ILE A 239 11.74 -4.35 9.33
CA ILE A 239 13.08 -4.23 8.76
C ILE A 239 13.55 -2.78 8.79
N HIS A 240 14.84 -2.57 8.97
CA HIS A 240 15.47 -1.27 8.82
C HIS A 240 16.44 -1.32 7.65
N ASP A 241 16.27 -0.40 6.71
CA ASP A 241 17.16 -0.24 5.56
C ASP A 241 18.43 0.51 6.00
N MET A 242 19.51 -0.24 6.19
CA MET A 242 20.85 0.32 6.23
C MET A 242 21.33 0.40 4.79
N LYS A 243 22.00 1.48 4.38
CA LYS A 243 22.46 1.68 3.00
C LYS A 243 23.19 0.47 2.38
N SER A 244 23.84 -0.36 3.20
CA SER A 244 24.52 -1.59 2.77
C SER A 244 23.71 -2.88 2.97
N HIS A 245 22.67 -2.88 3.81
CA HIS A 245 21.94 -4.09 4.17
C HIS A 245 20.59 -3.88 4.86
N LEU A 246 19.73 -4.90 4.82
CA LEU A 246 18.48 -4.92 5.59
C LEU A 246 18.71 -5.51 6.98
N VAL A 247 18.25 -4.81 8.02
CA VAL A 247 18.34 -5.26 9.42
C VAL A 247 16.95 -5.63 9.92
N PRO A 248 16.65 -6.93 10.13
CA PRO A 248 15.45 -7.33 10.83
C PRO A 248 15.47 -6.85 12.29
N PHE A 249 14.30 -6.41 12.78
CA PHE A 249 14.11 -6.04 14.16
C PHE A 249 12.76 -6.49 14.68
N GLY A 250 12.68 -6.62 16.00
CA GLY A 250 11.44 -6.86 16.71
C GLY A 250 11.29 -5.95 17.92
N ALA A 251 10.11 -5.95 18.51
CA ALA A 251 9.86 -5.30 19.78
C ALA A 251 8.65 -5.88 20.51
N ILE A 252 8.69 -5.80 21.83
CA ILE A 252 7.58 -6.09 22.73
C ILE A 252 7.26 -4.80 23.49
N ALA A 253 5.99 -4.47 23.60
CA ALA A 253 5.50 -3.33 24.36
C ALA A 253 4.11 -3.64 24.94
N THR A 254 3.60 -2.77 25.80
CA THR A 254 2.21 -2.79 26.25
C THR A 254 1.50 -1.47 25.96
N VAL A 255 0.17 -1.50 26.04
CA VAL A 255 -0.70 -0.31 26.02
C VAL A 255 -0.52 0.58 27.26
N TYR A 256 0.20 0.14 28.29
CA TYR A 256 0.44 0.90 29.53
C TYR A 256 1.69 1.77 29.48
N ARG A 257 2.44 1.72 28.38
CA ARG A 257 3.62 2.56 28.15
C ARG A 257 3.22 4.04 28.09
N GLU A 258 4.08 4.92 28.59
CA GLU A 258 3.83 6.37 28.50
C GLU A 258 3.75 6.83 27.04
N ASP A 259 4.68 6.35 26.19
CA ASP A 259 4.78 6.75 24.79
C ASP A 259 5.04 5.55 23.86
N LEU A 260 4.03 5.16 23.09
CA LEU A 260 4.11 4.01 22.17
C LEU A 260 4.87 4.32 20.87
N CYS A 261 4.70 5.52 20.31
CA CYS A 261 5.43 6.10 19.18
C CYS A 261 5.99 5.19 18.06
N ILE A 262 5.19 4.23 17.59
CA ILE A 262 5.54 3.34 16.46
C ILE A 262 5.61 4.04 15.10
N ASP A 263 5.21 5.31 15.03
CA ASP A 263 5.28 6.17 13.85
C ASP A 263 6.61 6.93 13.74
N ARG A 264 7.42 6.95 14.80
CA ARG A 264 8.79 7.50 14.80
C ARG A 264 9.77 6.56 14.11
N THR A 265 10.90 7.09 13.67
CA THR A 265 11.93 6.30 12.95
C THR A 265 12.57 5.21 13.82
N PHE A 266 13.17 4.19 13.19
CA PHE A 266 13.92 3.15 13.88
C PHE A 266 14.96 3.73 14.86
N ARG A 267 15.72 4.76 14.45
CA ARG A 267 16.72 5.42 15.29
C ARG A 267 16.13 6.09 16.52
N GLN A 268 14.94 6.67 16.40
CA GLN A 268 14.24 7.26 17.55
C GLN A 268 13.68 6.19 18.51
N ASN A 269 13.46 4.97 18.01
CA ASN A 269 12.96 3.83 18.77
C ASN A 269 14.05 2.81 19.12
N GLU A 270 15.33 3.10 18.86
CA GLU A 270 16.45 2.14 19.01
C GLU A 270 16.64 1.61 20.44
N ARG A 271 16.12 2.34 21.44
CA ARG A 271 16.20 1.95 22.84
C ARG A 271 15.33 0.73 23.15
N TRP A 272 14.20 0.55 22.44
CA TRP A 272 13.26 -0.54 22.68
C TRP A 272 13.03 -1.44 21.46
N TYR A 273 13.34 -0.97 20.25
CA TYR A 273 13.50 -1.85 19.09
C TYR A 273 14.81 -2.61 19.20
N LYS A 274 14.74 -3.92 19.06
CA LYS A 274 15.90 -4.80 19.21
C LYS A 274 16.15 -5.51 17.89
N ARG A 275 17.41 -5.51 17.46
CA ARG A 275 17.80 -6.24 16.27
C ARG A 275 17.87 -7.72 16.61
N LEU A 276 18.10 -8.50 15.57
CA LEU A 276 18.05 -9.93 15.65
C LEU A 276 19.10 -10.51 16.63
N LYS A 277 20.30 -9.93 16.69
CA LYS A 277 21.37 -10.34 17.63
C LYS A 277 20.92 -10.23 19.09
N GLU A 278 20.21 -9.16 19.43
CA GLU A 278 19.70 -8.95 20.79
C GLU A 278 18.59 -9.95 21.11
N PHE A 279 17.68 -10.26 20.16
CA PHE A 279 16.71 -11.35 20.30
C PHE A 279 17.36 -12.69 20.56
N TYR A 280 18.41 -13.00 19.81
CA TYR A 280 19.18 -14.21 20.01
C TYR A 280 19.86 -14.24 21.40
N LEU A 281 20.68 -13.24 21.73
CA LEU A 281 21.57 -13.27 22.90
C LEU A 281 20.84 -13.10 24.23
N ASN A 282 19.69 -12.42 24.20
CA ASN A 282 18.99 -12.05 25.44
C ASN A 282 17.69 -12.82 25.65
N TRP A 283 17.05 -13.31 24.59
CA TRP A 283 15.66 -13.80 24.67
C TRP A 283 15.39 -15.14 24.00
N HIS A 284 16.35 -15.71 23.26
CA HIS A 284 16.14 -16.97 22.58
C HIS A 284 16.47 -18.18 23.46
N ILE A 285 15.59 -19.18 23.45
CA ILE A 285 15.70 -20.43 24.24
C ILE A 285 16.39 -21.55 23.42
N SER A 286 17.37 -21.22 22.57
CA SER A 286 17.94 -22.21 21.63
C SER A 286 19.30 -22.72 22.07
N ASP A 287 19.47 -24.04 21.99
CA ASP A 287 20.77 -24.74 22.12
C ASP A 287 21.67 -24.57 20.89
N LYS A 288 21.17 -23.97 19.80
CA LYS A 288 21.99 -23.68 18.61
C LYS A 288 23.13 -22.72 18.98
N PRO A 289 24.35 -22.93 18.45
CA PRO A 289 25.48 -22.06 18.73
C PRO A 289 25.29 -20.66 18.13
N PHE A 290 25.84 -19.65 18.84
CA PHE A 290 25.87 -18.27 18.38
C PHE A 290 26.95 -18.12 17.30
N GLU A 291 26.56 -18.19 16.04
CA GLU A 291 27.44 -17.79 14.94
C GLU A 291 27.20 -16.32 14.63
N GLU A 292 28.10 -15.45 15.10
CA GLU A 292 28.01 -13.99 14.94
C GLU A 292 27.90 -13.59 13.45
N SER A 293 28.51 -14.37 12.55
CA SER A 293 28.40 -14.24 11.09
C SER A 293 26.96 -14.35 10.56
N CYS A 294 26.08 -15.13 11.20
CA CYS A 294 24.68 -15.27 10.79
C CYS A 294 23.84 -14.00 11.01
N PHE A 295 24.37 -13.02 11.75
CA PHE A 295 23.68 -11.78 12.10
C PHE A 295 24.33 -10.53 11.48
N HIS A 296 25.44 -10.69 10.76
CA HIS A 296 26.07 -9.66 9.96
C HIS A 296 25.49 -9.69 8.54
N TYR A 297 24.46 -8.88 8.30
CA TYR A 297 23.89 -8.71 6.96
C TYR A 297 24.76 -7.85 6.03
N THR A 298 26.03 -7.60 6.35
CA THR A 298 26.80 -6.44 5.88
C THR A 298 27.20 -6.40 4.40
N ASP A 299 26.96 -7.44 3.59
CA ASP A 299 27.49 -7.51 2.22
C ASP A 299 26.45 -7.83 1.13
N ILE A 300 25.14 -7.71 1.40
CA ILE A 300 24.14 -8.39 0.55
C ILE A 300 23.47 -7.49 -0.50
N ILE A 301 23.42 -6.16 -0.36
CA ILE A 301 22.67 -5.34 -1.35
C ILE A 301 23.43 -5.17 -2.67
N ASP A 302 24.77 -5.24 -2.68
CA ASP A 302 25.55 -5.08 -3.91
C ASP A 302 25.66 -6.37 -4.75
N TYR A 303 25.31 -7.55 -4.18
CA TYR A 303 25.44 -8.85 -4.86
C TYR A 303 24.14 -9.68 -4.95
N MET A 304 23.03 -9.22 -4.35
CA MET A 304 21.77 -9.96 -4.31
C MET A 304 20.59 -9.09 -4.74
N PRO A 305 19.63 -9.61 -5.53
CA PRO A 305 18.37 -8.92 -5.80
C PRO A 305 17.64 -8.52 -4.52
N LEU A 306 17.06 -7.31 -4.49
CA LEU A 306 16.36 -6.78 -3.31
C LEU A 306 15.26 -7.72 -2.78
N SER A 307 14.57 -8.44 -3.68
CA SER A 307 13.57 -9.45 -3.32
C SER A 307 14.14 -10.57 -2.47
N ASP A 308 15.34 -11.04 -2.79
CA ASP A 308 15.98 -12.14 -2.09
C ASP A 308 16.55 -11.67 -0.75
N ALA A 309 17.04 -10.43 -0.69
CA ALA A 309 17.41 -9.78 0.57
C ALA A 309 16.20 -9.66 1.52
N VAL A 310 15.02 -9.27 1.01
CA VAL A 310 13.79 -9.24 1.82
C VAL A 310 13.40 -10.65 2.29
N LYS A 311 13.45 -11.68 1.43
CA LYS A 311 13.17 -13.07 1.82
C LYS A 311 14.15 -13.58 2.89
N ALA A 312 15.45 -13.31 2.74
CA ALA A 312 16.46 -13.69 3.72
C ALA A 312 16.21 -13.01 5.08
N SER A 313 15.80 -11.74 5.07
CA SER A 313 15.41 -11.02 6.29
C SER A 313 14.18 -11.64 6.97
N LEU A 314 13.18 -12.08 6.19
CA LEU A 314 11.98 -12.75 6.71
C LEU A 314 12.34 -14.09 7.34
N ASN A 315 13.15 -14.90 6.67
CA ASN A 315 13.56 -16.21 7.19
C ASN A 315 14.25 -16.09 8.55
N ALA A 316 15.12 -15.09 8.71
CA ALA A 316 15.78 -14.86 10.00
C ALA A 316 14.81 -14.33 11.06
N THR A 317 13.86 -13.47 10.68
CA THR A 317 12.78 -13.03 11.57
C THR A 317 11.96 -14.21 12.09
N ILE A 318 11.55 -15.11 11.19
CA ILE A 318 10.80 -16.33 11.54
C ILE A 318 11.63 -17.24 12.45
N THR A 319 12.94 -17.33 12.19
CA THR A 319 13.82 -18.23 12.95
C THR A 319 14.11 -17.71 14.35
N TRP A 320 14.32 -16.41 14.51
CA TRP A 320 14.95 -15.86 15.72
C TRP A 320 14.11 -14.85 16.50
N ILE A 321 13.17 -14.15 15.83
CA ILE A 321 12.34 -13.12 16.47
C ILE A 321 10.97 -13.70 16.83
N LEU A 322 10.29 -14.34 15.89
CA LEU A 322 8.94 -14.87 16.11
C LEU A 322 8.83 -15.84 17.30
N PRO A 323 9.75 -16.79 17.52
CA PRO A 323 9.63 -17.72 18.66
C PRO A 323 9.65 -17.01 20.01
N VAL A 324 10.42 -15.93 20.13
CA VAL A 324 10.45 -15.09 21.34
C VAL A 324 9.11 -14.37 21.50
N LEU A 325 8.62 -13.72 20.45
CA LEU A 325 7.34 -13.03 20.46
C LEU A 325 6.18 -13.99 20.76
N ASP A 326 6.22 -15.22 20.27
CA ASP A 326 5.17 -16.22 20.52
C ASP A 326 5.15 -16.72 21.96
N ASN A 327 6.23 -16.59 22.71
CA ASN A 327 6.29 -16.94 24.13
C ASN A 327 5.77 -15.84 25.07
N VAL A 328 5.65 -14.60 24.61
CA VAL A 328 5.20 -13.47 25.42
C VAL A 328 3.69 -13.28 25.25
N LYS A 329 2.89 -13.65 26.25
CA LYS A 329 1.40 -13.65 26.16
C LYS A 329 0.69 -13.02 27.36
N THR A 330 1.43 -12.65 28.40
CA THR A 330 0.93 -12.04 29.63
C THR A 330 1.78 -10.83 30.03
N LEU A 331 1.24 -9.95 30.87
CA LEU A 331 2.01 -8.81 31.40
C LEU A 331 3.24 -9.27 32.20
N LYS A 332 3.15 -10.43 32.86
CA LYS A 332 4.27 -11.07 33.53
C LYS A 332 5.38 -11.44 32.54
N ASP A 333 5.03 -12.02 31.39
CA ASP A 333 6.01 -12.36 30.35
C ASP A 333 6.70 -11.09 29.80
N VAL A 334 5.95 -9.99 29.64
CA VAL A 334 6.51 -8.70 29.22
C VAL A 334 7.46 -8.14 30.28
N ALA A 335 7.08 -8.20 31.57
CA ALA A 335 7.94 -7.75 32.66
C ALA A 335 9.22 -8.60 32.75
N ASP A 336 9.13 -9.90 32.53
CA ASP A 336 10.28 -10.82 32.48
C ASP A 336 11.18 -10.57 31.28
N TYR A 337 10.58 -10.19 30.14
CA TYR A 337 11.30 -9.74 28.95
C TYR A 337 12.07 -8.42 29.21
N ASP A 338 11.44 -7.44 29.87
CA ASP A 338 12.03 -6.14 30.19
C ASP A 338 13.25 -6.29 31.13
N ASP A 339 13.16 -7.19 32.12
CA ASP A 339 14.30 -7.51 33.02
C ASP A 339 15.50 -8.14 32.30
N LEU A 340 15.27 -8.83 31.17
CA LEU A 340 16.35 -9.35 30.34
C LEU A 340 16.99 -8.26 29.46
N ILE A 341 16.31 -7.13 29.22
CA ILE A 341 16.90 -5.93 28.61
C ILE A 341 17.78 -5.22 29.64
N PHE A 342 17.29 -5.05 30.86
CA PHE A 342 17.95 -4.30 31.93
C PHE A 342 18.59 -5.24 32.96
N LYS A 343 19.41 -6.19 32.49
CA LYS A 343 19.95 -7.33 33.28
C LYS A 343 20.63 -6.96 34.61
N ASP A 344 21.07 -5.71 34.73
CA ASP A 344 21.83 -5.20 35.87
C ASP A 344 21.00 -4.29 36.79
N TYR A 345 19.69 -4.14 36.56
CA TYR A 345 18.84 -3.21 37.34
C TYR A 345 17.50 -3.83 37.72
N LEU A 346 17.00 -3.39 38.88
CA LEU A 346 15.67 -3.73 39.37
C LEU A 346 14.72 -2.57 39.04
N SER A 347 13.99 -2.66 37.92
CA SER A 347 13.23 -1.53 37.38
C SER A 347 11.81 -1.42 37.95
N ILE A 348 11.58 -0.67 39.03
CA ILE A 348 10.22 -0.25 39.44
C ILE A 348 10.08 1.25 39.24
N SER A 349 9.04 1.64 38.51
CA SER A 349 8.73 3.05 38.23
C SER A 349 8.55 3.84 39.53
N ALA A 350 9.04 5.07 39.52
CA ALA A 350 8.85 6.00 40.63
C ALA A 350 7.39 6.42 40.75
N LEU A 351 6.97 6.74 41.97
CA LEU A 351 5.62 7.19 42.29
C LEU A 351 5.63 8.66 42.70
N PRO A 352 4.55 9.42 42.38
CA PRO A 352 3.41 9.00 41.56
C PRO A 352 3.78 8.99 40.05
N LEU A 353 3.22 8.03 39.30
CA LEU A 353 3.59 7.77 37.89
C LEU A 353 3.42 8.99 36.97
N ASN A 354 2.45 9.85 37.23
CA ASN A 354 2.15 11.04 36.44
C ASN A 354 3.20 12.16 36.59
N LYS A 355 3.92 12.21 37.71
CA LYS A 355 5.02 13.16 37.95
C LYS A 355 6.37 12.59 37.56
N PHE A 356 6.51 11.27 37.65
CA PHE A 356 7.73 10.55 37.34
C PHE A 356 7.45 9.45 36.32
N PRO A 357 7.22 9.81 35.06
CA PRO A 357 6.78 8.85 34.05
C PRO A 357 7.78 7.72 33.75
N GLY A 358 9.03 7.88 34.20
CA GLY A 358 10.13 6.96 33.93
C GLY A 358 10.72 7.20 32.54
N ALA A 359 11.41 6.19 32.00
CA ALA A 359 11.78 6.21 30.60
C ALA A 359 10.52 5.99 29.75
N SER A 360 10.15 6.95 28.89
CA SER A 360 8.88 6.93 28.14
C SER A 360 8.63 5.69 27.28
N TYR A 361 9.70 4.94 26.98
CA TYR A 361 9.69 3.70 26.19
C TYR A 361 9.75 2.42 27.04
N SER A 362 9.66 2.50 28.36
CA SER A 362 9.69 1.34 29.27
C SER A 362 8.29 0.86 29.61
N ASP A 363 8.15 -0.45 29.80
CA ASP A 363 6.95 -1.09 30.34
C ASP A 363 7.04 -1.35 31.85
N ALA A 364 8.02 -0.80 32.56
CA ALA A 364 8.21 -1.06 34.00
C ALA A 364 6.97 -0.76 34.86
N ALA A 365 6.11 0.16 34.42
CA ALA A 365 4.86 0.51 35.10
C ALA A 365 3.86 -0.66 35.17
N ILE A 366 3.93 -1.66 34.28
CA ILE A 366 3.04 -2.83 34.32
C ILE A 366 3.27 -3.70 35.56
N ARG A 367 4.39 -3.52 36.29
CA ARG A 367 4.67 -4.25 37.52
C ARG A 367 3.64 -3.96 38.61
N PHE A 368 2.99 -2.80 38.56
CA PHE A 368 1.88 -2.45 39.45
C PHE A 368 0.57 -3.20 39.14
N LEU A 369 0.49 -3.86 37.97
CA LEU A 369 -0.67 -4.65 37.53
C LEU A 369 -0.49 -6.16 37.78
N LEU A 370 0.62 -6.58 38.40
CA LEU A 370 0.87 -7.98 38.72
C LEU A 370 0.17 -8.37 40.03
N ASP A 371 -0.25 -9.64 40.13
CA ASP A 371 -1.06 -10.12 41.26
C ASP A 371 -0.33 -10.09 42.62
N ASP A 372 0.98 -10.36 42.65
CA ASP A 372 1.79 -10.47 43.87
C ASP A 372 3.11 -9.71 43.72
N LEU A 373 3.03 -8.40 43.90
CA LEU A 373 4.12 -7.45 43.59
C LEU A 373 5.36 -7.69 44.45
N ILE A 374 5.18 -8.00 45.74
CA ILE A 374 6.30 -8.18 46.68
C ILE A 374 7.07 -9.46 46.35
N ASN A 375 6.37 -10.57 46.14
CA ASN A 375 6.99 -11.84 45.78
C ASN A 375 7.63 -11.80 44.38
N ASP A 376 7.00 -11.12 43.42
CA ASP A 376 7.60 -10.88 42.10
C ASP A 376 8.90 -10.09 42.23
N LEU A 377 8.89 -9.02 43.04
CA LEU A 377 10.08 -8.23 43.34
C LEU A 377 11.21 -9.06 44.00
N GLU A 378 10.88 -9.86 45.01
CA GLU A 378 11.81 -10.76 45.70
C GLU A 378 12.45 -11.78 44.74
N LYS A 379 11.64 -12.36 43.84
CA LYS A 379 12.12 -13.29 42.82
C LYS A 379 13.08 -12.61 41.85
N ARG A 380 12.75 -11.41 41.36
CA ARG A 380 13.62 -10.65 40.45
C ARG A 380 14.93 -10.27 41.11
N TYR A 381 14.89 -9.82 42.37
CA TYR A 381 16.10 -9.55 43.14
C TYR A 381 16.97 -10.79 43.32
N SER A 382 16.37 -11.94 43.64
CA SER A 382 17.08 -13.22 43.76
C SER A 382 17.76 -13.63 42.44
N VAL A 383 17.08 -13.43 41.32
CA VAL A 383 17.63 -13.70 39.97
C VAL A 383 18.79 -12.75 39.64
N LEU A 384 18.67 -11.46 39.98
CA LEU A 384 19.73 -10.47 39.81
C LEU A 384 20.99 -10.86 40.58
N LEU A 385 20.85 -11.23 41.86
CA LEU A 385 21.96 -11.70 42.68
C LEU A 385 22.63 -12.94 42.08
N LYS A 386 21.83 -13.93 41.67
CA LYS A 386 22.36 -15.15 41.04
C LYS A 386 23.17 -14.84 39.78
N ARG A 387 22.65 -13.97 38.90
CA ARG A 387 23.37 -13.56 37.67
C ARG A 387 24.66 -12.82 37.99
N SER A 388 24.65 -11.93 38.98
CA SER A 388 25.84 -11.24 39.45
C SER A 388 26.90 -12.21 39.97
N ASP A 389 26.50 -13.19 40.77
CA ASP A 389 27.41 -14.23 41.29
C ASP A 389 28.01 -15.07 40.15
N GLU A 390 27.18 -15.51 39.19
CA GLU A 390 27.65 -16.22 37.99
C GLU A 390 28.60 -15.38 37.13
N ALA A 391 28.33 -14.09 36.96
CA ALA A 391 29.19 -13.17 36.24
C ALA A 391 30.55 -12.99 36.94
N ASN A 392 30.57 -12.92 38.27
CA ASN A 392 31.80 -12.81 39.05
C ASN A 392 32.64 -14.10 39.01
N ILE A 393 32.01 -15.28 38.86
CA ILE A 393 32.73 -16.54 38.62
C ILE A 393 33.40 -16.53 37.24
N ARG A 394 32.68 -16.07 36.21
CA ARG A 394 33.20 -16.03 34.83
C ARG A 394 34.26 -14.94 34.63
N PHE A 395 34.08 -13.81 35.28
CA PHE A 395 34.93 -12.63 35.20
C PHE A 395 35.29 -12.16 36.61
N PRO A 396 36.32 -12.77 37.24
CA PRO A 396 36.71 -12.44 38.60
C PRO A 396 37.04 -10.96 38.77
N ARG A 397 36.40 -10.33 39.75
CA ARG A 397 36.61 -8.92 40.14
C ARG A 397 37.20 -8.82 41.55
N PRO A 398 37.86 -7.71 41.89
CA PRO A 398 38.29 -7.44 43.26
C PRO A 398 37.13 -7.59 44.25
N GLN A 399 37.42 -8.14 45.44
CA GLN A 399 36.39 -8.42 46.44
C GLN A 399 35.66 -7.14 46.90
N GLU A 400 36.35 -6.01 46.96
CA GLU A 400 35.77 -4.70 47.29
C GLU A 400 34.69 -4.28 46.28
N ASP A 401 34.92 -4.48 44.98
CA ASP A 401 33.95 -4.14 43.92
C ASP A 401 32.72 -5.05 43.98
N VAL A 402 32.91 -6.33 44.30
CA VAL A 402 31.81 -7.29 44.49
C VAL A 402 30.95 -6.89 45.68
N LEU A 403 31.57 -6.53 46.80
CA LEU A 403 30.86 -6.07 48.01
C LEU A 403 30.10 -4.76 47.74
N LYS A 404 30.73 -3.81 47.04
CA LYS A 404 30.11 -2.55 46.66
C LYS A 404 28.88 -2.77 45.78
N SER A 405 28.99 -3.63 44.75
CA SER A 405 27.87 -3.97 43.87
C SER A 405 26.72 -4.62 44.64
N ARG A 406 27.03 -5.49 45.61
CA ARG A 406 26.01 -6.09 46.49
C ARG A 406 25.25 -5.06 47.31
N LEU A 407 25.97 -4.09 47.90
CA LEU A 407 25.35 -3.01 48.67
C LEU A 407 24.44 -2.14 47.79
N GLU A 408 24.88 -1.84 46.56
CA GLU A 408 24.06 -1.09 45.59
C GLU A 408 22.78 -1.86 45.22
N TYR A 409 22.87 -3.17 44.97
CA TYR A 409 21.68 -3.98 44.68
C TYR A 409 20.71 -4.07 45.87
N GLU A 410 21.22 -4.19 47.09
CA GLU A 410 20.40 -4.22 48.30
C GLU A 410 19.69 -2.87 48.52
N GLN A 411 20.37 -1.75 48.26
CA GLN A 411 19.77 -0.42 48.28
C GLN A 411 18.64 -0.30 47.26
N TRP A 412 18.88 -0.69 46.00
CA TRP A 412 17.84 -0.65 44.96
C TRP A 412 16.64 -1.54 45.29
N TYR A 413 16.87 -2.73 45.84
CA TYR A 413 15.80 -3.61 46.29
C TYR A 413 14.96 -2.97 47.40
N ASN A 414 15.60 -2.37 48.40
CA ASN A 414 14.88 -1.72 49.50
C ASN A 414 14.07 -0.50 49.02
N GLU A 415 14.64 0.34 48.14
CA GLU A 415 13.91 1.47 47.54
C GLU A 415 12.71 0.99 46.72
N ALA A 416 12.90 -0.06 45.92
CA ALA A 416 11.83 -0.61 45.10
C ALA A 416 10.72 -1.25 45.95
N ARG A 417 11.10 -1.92 47.05
CA ARG A 417 10.17 -2.49 48.02
C ARG A 417 9.36 -1.41 48.72
N GLU A 418 9.99 -0.31 49.13
CA GLU A 418 9.30 0.85 49.72
C GLU A 418 8.29 1.46 48.75
N ARG A 419 8.63 1.57 47.45
CA ARG A 419 7.68 2.04 46.42
C ARG A 419 6.49 1.11 46.28
N VAL A 420 6.71 -0.22 46.26
CA VAL A 420 5.62 -1.21 46.20
C VAL A 420 4.76 -1.13 47.47
N GLN A 421 5.36 -1.01 48.65
CA GLN A 421 4.63 -0.84 49.90
C GLN A 421 3.79 0.44 49.89
N THR A 422 4.36 1.56 49.45
CA THR A 422 3.63 2.83 49.29
C THR A 422 2.41 2.65 48.37
N PHE A 423 2.58 1.98 47.23
CA PHE A 423 1.45 1.69 46.32
C PHE A 423 0.37 0.78 46.93
N LEU A 424 0.74 -0.12 47.84
CA LEU A 424 -0.19 -1.04 48.49
C LEU A 424 -0.91 -0.42 49.70
N GLU A 425 -0.26 0.50 50.40
CA GLU A 425 -0.72 1.04 51.69
C GLU A 425 -1.33 2.45 51.58
N ASP A 426 -0.88 3.28 50.62
CA ASP A 426 -1.40 4.63 50.39
C ASP A 426 -2.52 4.59 49.33
N GLU A 427 -3.76 4.75 49.77
CA GLU A 427 -4.96 4.71 48.92
C GLU A 427 -4.94 5.78 47.82
N GLU A 428 -4.40 6.97 48.10
CA GLU A 428 -4.35 8.07 47.13
C GLU A 428 -3.31 7.77 46.05
N ILE A 429 -2.13 7.28 46.43
CA ILE A 429 -1.09 6.87 45.48
C ILE A 429 -1.54 5.66 44.66
N HIS A 430 -2.21 4.69 45.28
CA HIS A 430 -2.79 3.54 44.60
C HIS A 430 -3.75 4.00 43.49
N LYS A 431 -4.72 4.85 43.87
CA LYS A 431 -5.73 5.36 42.95
C LYS A 431 -5.11 6.17 41.81
N GLN A 432 -4.20 7.10 42.11
CA GLN A 432 -3.50 7.89 41.09
C GLN A 432 -2.71 7.02 40.11
N THR A 433 -2.10 5.94 40.59
CA THR A 433 -1.34 4.99 39.77
C THR A 433 -2.26 4.23 38.83
N MET A 434 -3.38 3.71 39.33
CA MET A 434 -4.36 2.98 38.52
C MET A 434 -5.06 3.88 37.50
N GLU A 435 -5.42 5.11 37.87
CA GLU A 435 -5.98 6.10 36.95
C GLU A 435 -5.01 6.47 35.82
N GLU A 436 -3.73 6.65 36.14
CA GLU A 436 -2.70 6.94 35.11
C GLU A 436 -2.46 5.75 34.17
N LEU A 437 -2.47 4.51 34.69
CA LEU A 437 -2.34 3.31 33.86
C LEU A 437 -3.54 3.14 32.91
N GLU A 438 -4.76 3.38 33.39
CA GLU A 438 -5.95 3.33 32.55
C GLU A 438 -5.93 4.43 31.49
N ARG A 439 -5.53 5.66 31.85
CA ARG A 439 -5.37 6.77 30.90
C ARG A 439 -4.37 6.43 29.78
N ARG A 440 -3.23 5.81 30.13
CA ARG A 440 -2.23 5.35 29.13
C ARG A 440 -2.80 4.28 28.22
N LYS A 441 -3.51 3.29 28.78
CA LYS A 441 -4.17 2.22 28.03
C LYS A 441 -5.16 2.79 27.02
N GLU A 442 -6.08 3.65 27.46
CA GLU A 442 -7.06 4.29 26.58
C GLU A 442 -6.38 5.06 25.44
N HIS A 443 -5.40 5.91 25.78
CA HIS A 443 -4.65 6.69 24.81
C HIS A 443 -3.95 5.82 23.75
N ASN A 444 -3.26 4.77 24.18
CA ASN A 444 -2.51 3.90 23.29
C ASN A 444 -3.43 3.01 22.43
N LEU A 445 -4.57 2.56 22.97
CA LEU A 445 -5.59 1.86 22.17
C LEU A 445 -6.18 2.79 21.09
N GLU A 446 -6.43 4.06 21.37
CA GLU A 446 -6.84 5.04 20.35
C GLU A 446 -5.79 5.22 19.26
N LEU A 447 -4.51 5.29 19.62
CA LEU A 447 -3.41 5.34 18.64
C LEU A 447 -3.39 4.08 17.76
N LEU A 448 -3.54 2.90 18.35
CA LEU A 448 -3.57 1.63 17.59
C LEU A 448 -4.75 1.58 16.60
N ARG A 449 -5.93 2.09 16.99
CA ARG A 449 -7.09 2.26 16.08
C ARG A 449 -6.77 3.24 14.94
N LYS A 450 -6.16 4.39 15.25
CA LYS A 450 -5.73 5.38 14.25
C LYS A 450 -4.73 4.79 13.24
N TYR A 451 -3.87 3.90 13.71
CA TYR A 451 -2.93 3.15 12.86
C TYR A 451 -3.55 1.97 12.12
N LYS A 452 -4.84 1.66 12.33
CA LYS A 452 -5.55 0.51 11.73
C LYS A 452 -5.01 -0.86 12.14
N ILE A 453 -4.48 -0.97 13.36
CA ILE A 453 -4.00 -2.24 13.92
C ILE A 453 -5.16 -2.98 14.61
N ILE A 454 -5.99 -2.28 15.37
CA ILE A 454 -7.18 -2.85 16.02
C ILE A 454 -8.45 -2.22 15.46
#